data_AF-A0A395YGD3-F1
#
_entry.id   AF-A0A395YGD3-F1
#
_cell.length_a   1.000
_cell.length_b   1.000
_cell.length_c   1.000
_cell.angle_alpha   90.00
_cell.angle_beta   90.00
_cell.angle_gamma   90.00
#
_symmetry.space_group_name_H-M   'P 1'
#
loop_
_entity.id
_entity.type
_entity.pdbx_description
1 polymer ?
#
loop_
_entity_poly.entity_id
_entity_poly.type
_entity_poly.pdbx_seq_one_letter_code
_entity_poly.pdbx_strand_id
1 'polypeptide(L)'
;MFDKEYSFKGQHAEKVIKLTAKFDEKNQLFKRNLDVYLMAPIVGFLYNSKAPLDTGETTKIFPQQLTEASEDLLFNYRLIMLLNRKRELTIEERIDKAFRYYGSNKAKSDEDIFEEYVRGGVDILYEKIMASATKPEDYIKNLYDFMEEIDERYNQELDTDSIKELCSLARK
;
A
#
# COMPACT_ATOMS: atom_id res chain seq x y z
N MET A 1 3.17 -12.22 9.75
CA MET A 1 3.33 -10.78 9.46
C MET A 1 2.08 -10.02 9.90
N PHE A 2 0.89 -10.38 9.39
CA PHE A 2 -0.38 -9.70 9.69
C PHE A 2 -1.15 -10.25 10.90
N ASP A 3 -0.50 -11.03 11.75
CA ASP A 3 -1.05 -11.72 12.93
C ASP A 3 -0.60 -11.09 14.26
N LYS A 4 0.18 -10.01 14.20
CA LYS A 4 0.79 -9.34 15.35
C LYS A 4 0.60 -7.84 15.26
N GLU A 5 0.77 -7.14 16.38
CA GLU A 5 0.71 -5.67 16.41
C GLU A 5 1.66 -5.07 15.37
N TYR A 6 1.14 -4.17 14.55
CA TYR A 6 1.93 -3.41 13.60
C TYR A 6 2.19 -2.00 14.16
N SER A 7 3.38 -1.46 13.90
CA SER A 7 3.74 -0.10 14.29
C SER A 7 4.45 0.59 13.15
N PHE A 8 3.85 1.69 12.65
CA PHE A 8 4.60 2.69 11.91
C PHE A 8 5.59 3.36 12.84
N LYS A 9 6.75 3.77 12.32
CA LYS A 9 7.85 4.35 13.12
C LYS A 9 8.48 5.57 12.46
N GLY A 10 9.03 6.46 13.28
CA GLY A 10 9.75 7.66 12.85
C GLY A 10 8.87 8.56 11.99
N GLN A 11 9.44 9.11 10.92
CA GLN A 11 8.74 9.99 9.99
C GLN A 11 7.43 9.39 9.43
N HIS A 12 7.37 8.07 9.23
CA HIS A 12 6.19 7.41 8.69
C HIS A 12 5.06 7.38 9.72
N ALA A 13 5.38 7.28 11.02
CA ALA A 13 4.37 7.41 12.07
C ALA A 13 3.75 8.81 12.07
N GLU A 14 4.59 9.85 11.97
CA GLU A 14 4.12 11.25 11.91
C GLU A 14 3.22 11.50 10.69
N LYS A 15 3.60 10.98 9.53
CA LYS A 15 2.80 11.07 8.29
C LYS A 15 1.46 10.35 8.42
N VAL A 16 1.44 9.15 9.00
CA VAL A 16 0.18 8.40 9.23
C VAL A 16 -0.73 9.11 10.23
N ILE A 17 -0.18 9.69 11.30
CA ILE A 17 -0.95 10.50 12.25
C ILE A 17 -1.63 11.67 11.53
N LYS A 18 -0.92 12.35 10.62
CA LYS A 18 -1.50 13.44 9.82
C LYS A 18 -2.54 12.95 8.82
N LEU A 19 -2.28 11.84 8.12
CA LEU A 19 -3.22 11.24 7.15
C LEU A 19 -4.54 10.77 7.78
N THR A 20 -4.50 10.43 9.07
CA THR A 20 -5.68 10.03 9.85
C THR A 20 -6.25 11.17 10.71
N ALA A 21 -5.63 12.36 10.66
CA ALA A 21 -6.12 13.51 11.39
C ALA A 21 -7.39 14.05 10.73
N LYS A 22 -8.26 14.61 11.58
CA LYS A 22 -9.41 15.37 11.11
C LYS A 22 -8.94 16.73 10.59
N PHE A 23 -9.42 17.11 9.41
CA PHE A 23 -9.16 18.45 8.84
C PHE A 23 -10.34 19.41 9.04
N ASP A 24 -11.50 18.93 9.48
CA ASP A 24 -12.57 19.73 10.06
C ASP A 24 -13.30 18.95 11.19
N GLU A 25 -14.41 19.47 11.73
CA GLU A 25 -15.12 18.84 12.85
C GLU A 25 -15.58 17.40 12.57
N LYS A 26 -15.82 17.04 11.30
CA LYS A 26 -16.48 15.79 10.89
C LYS A 26 -15.67 14.95 9.90
N ASN A 27 -14.76 15.56 9.14
CA ASN A 27 -14.13 14.94 7.99
C ASN A 27 -12.68 14.57 8.27
N GLN A 28 -12.32 13.37 7.81
CA GLN A 28 -11.00 12.76 7.86
C GLN A 28 -10.83 11.93 6.59
N LEU A 29 -9.60 11.86 6.06
CA LEU A 29 -9.31 11.08 4.85
C LEU A 29 -9.32 9.58 5.16
N PHE A 30 -8.45 9.17 6.08
CA PHE A 30 -8.40 7.80 6.56
C PHE A 30 -8.96 7.74 7.98
N LYS A 31 -9.90 6.82 8.21
CA LYS A 31 -10.53 6.67 9.53
C LYS A 31 -9.61 5.99 10.54
N ARG A 32 -8.72 5.12 10.04
CA ARG A 32 -7.86 4.26 10.86
C ARG A 32 -6.49 4.16 10.21
N ASN A 33 -5.46 3.96 11.04
CA ASN A 33 -4.11 3.61 10.58
C ASN A 33 -4.11 2.36 9.68
N LEU A 34 -5.04 1.42 9.93
CA LEU A 34 -5.25 0.24 9.08
C LEU A 34 -5.60 0.60 7.64
N ASP A 35 -6.44 1.62 7.43
CA ASP A 35 -6.87 2.01 6.09
C ASP A 35 -5.67 2.55 5.29
N VAL A 36 -4.75 3.25 5.97
CA VAL A 36 -3.46 3.67 5.38
C VAL A 36 -2.57 2.45 5.08
N TYR A 37 -2.47 1.48 6.00
CA TYR A 37 -1.66 0.27 5.81
C TYR A 37 -2.15 -0.64 4.67
N LEU A 38 -3.46 -0.65 4.40
CA LEU A 38 -4.03 -1.34 3.24
C LEU A 38 -3.67 -0.65 1.93
N MET A 39 -3.75 0.69 1.87
CA MET A 39 -3.56 1.44 0.62
C MET A 39 -2.09 1.70 0.28
N ALA A 40 -1.28 2.03 1.29
CA ALA A 40 0.12 2.42 1.12
C ALA A 40 0.96 1.42 0.32
N PRO A 41 0.95 0.09 0.55
CA PRO A 41 1.79 -0.83 -0.22
C PRO A 41 1.46 -0.82 -1.72
N ILE A 42 0.19 -0.67 -2.09
CA ILE A 42 -0.24 -0.57 -3.49
C ILE A 42 0.27 0.74 -4.11
N VAL A 43 0.05 1.86 -3.43
CA VAL A 43 0.53 3.18 -3.88
C VAL A 43 2.05 3.19 -4.03
N GLY A 44 2.77 2.70 -3.01
CA GLY A 44 4.23 2.60 -3.04
C GLY A 44 4.72 1.73 -4.20
N PHE A 45 4.07 0.59 -4.45
CA PHE A 45 4.41 -0.26 -5.59
C PHE A 45 4.16 0.42 -6.94
N LEU A 46 2.98 1.01 -7.14
CA LEU A 46 2.63 1.69 -8.39
C LEU A 46 3.61 2.82 -8.73
N TYR A 47 3.95 3.64 -7.73
CA TYR A 47 4.91 4.75 -7.88
C TYR A 47 6.38 4.30 -7.82
N ASN A 48 6.63 3.00 -7.68
CA ASN A 48 7.95 2.42 -7.44
C ASN A 48 8.73 3.14 -6.31
N SER A 49 8.00 3.57 -5.28
CA SER A 49 8.52 4.29 -4.12
C SER A 49 8.78 3.33 -2.97
N LYS A 50 10.00 3.39 -2.45
CA LYS A 50 10.46 2.62 -1.30
C LYS A 50 11.12 3.56 -0.33
N ALA A 51 10.86 3.36 0.96
CA ALA A 51 11.52 4.14 2.00
C ALA A 51 12.17 3.22 3.05
N PRO A 52 13.32 3.61 3.59
CA PRO A 52 13.99 2.85 4.65
C PRO A 52 13.18 2.93 5.95
N LEU A 53 13.46 1.99 6.87
CA LEU A 53 12.92 2.09 8.22
C LEU A 53 13.56 3.28 8.93
N ASP A 54 12.72 4.09 9.57
CA ASP A 54 13.14 5.19 10.44
C ASP A 54 12.83 4.85 11.91
N THR A 55 13.59 5.43 12.82
CA THR A 55 13.44 5.23 14.27
C THR A 55 12.87 6.49 14.91
N GLY A 56 11.94 6.33 15.84
CA GLY A 56 11.35 7.49 16.54
C GLY A 56 9.98 7.16 17.10
N GLU A 57 9.11 8.17 17.09
CA GLU A 57 7.70 8.02 17.50
C GLU A 57 7.02 6.89 16.73
N THR A 58 6.01 6.28 17.35
CA THR A 58 5.27 5.16 16.76
C THR A 58 3.77 5.38 16.83
N THR A 59 3.07 5.03 15.77
CA THR A 59 1.61 4.87 15.77
C THR A 59 1.28 3.44 15.34
N LYS A 60 0.25 2.86 15.96
CA LYS A 60 0.04 1.41 15.95
C LYS A 60 -1.24 1.00 15.28
N ILE A 61 -1.29 -0.26 14.86
CA ILE A 61 -2.52 -0.96 14.48
C ILE A 61 -2.63 -2.17 15.40
N PHE A 62 -3.76 -2.28 16.10
CA PHE A 62 -3.96 -3.36 17.06
C PHE A 62 -4.10 -4.72 16.35
N PRO A 63 -3.63 -5.82 16.97
CA PRO A 63 -3.68 -7.16 16.36
C PRO A 63 -5.07 -7.59 15.89
N GLN A 64 -6.13 -7.19 16.59
CA GLN A 64 -7.51 -7.51 16.21
C GLN A 64 -7.85 -6.94 14.83
N GLN A 65 -7.51 -5.67 14.58
CA GLN A 65 -7.78 -5.01 13.30
C GLN A 65 -7.00 -5.68 12.15
N LEU A 66 -5.76 -6.09 12.42
CA LEU A 66 -4.92 -6.78 11.43
C LEU A 66 -5.44 -8.18 11.15
N THR A 67 -5.94 -8.89 12.17
CA THR A 67 -6.55 -10.21 12.00
C THR A 67 -7.80 -10.11 11.13
N GLU A 68 -8.66 -9.12 11.41
CA GLU A 68 -9.89 -8.86 10.64
C GLU A 68 -9.61 -8.51 9.16
N ALA A 69 -8.51 -7.78 8.89
CA ALA A 69 -8.10 -7.39 7.54
C ALA A 69 -6.97 -8.25 6.95
N SER A 70 -6.69 -9.41 7.55
CA SER A 70 -5.52 -10.22 7.20
C SER A 70 -5.59 -10.77 5.77
N GLU A 71 -6.79 -11.10 5.28
CA GLU A 71 -6.99 -11.56 3.91
C GLU A 71 -6.67 -10.47 2.88
N ASP A 72 -7.11 -9.23 3.12
CA ASP A 72 -6.84 -8.08 2.26
C ASP A 72 -5.34 -7.72 2.24
N LEU A 73 -4.70 -7.72 3.41
CA LEU A 73 -3.25 -7.47 3.53
C LEU A 73 -2.44 -8.56 2.83
N LEU A 74 -2.83 -9.82 2.99
CA LEU A 74 -2.20 -10.95 2.32
C LEU A 74 -2.41 -10.91 0.81
N PHE A 75 -3.59 -10.47 0.36
CA PHE A 75 -3.86 -10.23 -1.06
C PHE A 75 -2.92 -9.16 -1.63
N ASN A 76 -2.77 -8.01 -0.95
CA ASN A 76 -1.85 -6.96 -1.37
C ASN A 76 -0.39 -7.45 -1.43
N TYR A 77 0.05 -8.19 -0.42
CA TYR A 77 1.38 -8.80 -0.41
C TYR A 77 1.59 -9.72 -1.62
N ARG A 78 0.65 -10.63 -1.87
CA ARG A 78 0.69 -11.58 -2.99
C ARG A 78 0.72 -10.86 -4.33
N LEU A 79 -0.13 -9.85 -4.50
CA LEU A 79 -0.20 -9.07 -5.72
C LEU A 79 1.14 -8.40 -6.01
N ILE A 80 1.75 -7.76 -5.01
CA ILE A 80 3.07 -7.14 -5.15
C ILE A 80 4.13 -8.18 -5.49
N MET A 81 4.17 -9.34 -4.80
CA MET A 81 5.16 -10.38 -5.09
C MET A 81 5.03 -10.96 -6.51
N LEU A 82 3.80 -11.11 -7.00
CA LEU A 82 3.54 -11.54 -8.37
C LEU A 82 3.96 -10.49 -9.40
N LEU A 83 3.71 -9.21 -9.12
CA LEU A 83 3.98 -8.12 -10.05
C LEU A 83 5.41 -7.58 -9.97
N ASN A 84 6.18 -7.91 -8.93
CA ASN A 84 7.55 -7.47 -8.74
C ASN A 84 8.51 -8.12 -9.75
N ARG A 85 8.54 -7.58 -10.98
CA ARG A 85 9.40 -8.01 -12.09
C ARG A 85 10.82 -7.49 -11.91
N LYS A 86 11.54 -7.99 -10.91
CA LYS A 86 13.01 -7.91 -10.94
C LYS A 86 13.50 -8.76 -12.10
N ARG A 87 14.46 -8.24 -12.90
CA ARG A 87 14.96 -8.89 -14.13
C ARG A 87 15.44 -10.34 -13.96
N GLU A 88 15.73 -10.74 -12.72
CA GLU A 88 16.29 -12.05 -12.37
C GLU A 88 15.24 -13.09 -11.94
N LEU A 89 13.98 -12.69 -11.66
CA LEU A 89 12.98 -13.63 -11.11
C LEU A 89 12.08 -14.22 -12.20
N THR A 90 11.93 -15.55 -12.19
CA THR A 90 10.95 -16.25 -13.04
C THR A 90 9.52 -16.04 -12.53
N ILE A 91 8.53 -16.51 -13.31
CA ILE A 91 7.13 -16.47 -12.86
C ILE A 91 6.88 -17.48 -11.73
N GLU A 92 7.46 -18.67 -11.80
CA GLU A 92 7.35 -19.70 -10.76
C GLU A 92 7.94 -19.23 -9.44
N GLU A 93 9.10 -18.55 -9.47
CA GLU A 93 9.71 -17.98 -8.27
C GLU A 93 8.83 -16.90 -7.63
N ARG A 94 8.18 -16.06 -8.44
CA ARG A 94 7.23 -15.05 -7.92
C ARG A 94 5.97 -15.68 -7.34
N ILE A 95 5.47 -16.76 -7.94
CA ILE A 95 4.35 -17.55 -7.38
C ILE A 95 4.76 -18.16 -6.05
N ASP A 96 5.95 -18.75 -5.96
CA ASP A 96 6.45 -19.34 -4.72
C ASP A 96 6.58 -18.30 -3.61
N LYS A 97 7.10 -17.10 -3.92
CA LYS A 97 7.17 -15.99 -2.97
C LYS A 97 5.80 -15.52 -2.49
N ALA A 98 4.83 -15.42 -3.39
CA ALA A 98 3.48 -14.97 -3.08
C ALA A 98 2.71 -16.00 -2.23
N PHE A 99 2.79 -17.29 -2.55
CA PHE A 99 1.89 -18.30 -1.99
C PHE A 99 2.56 -19.32 -1.08
N ARG A 100 3.81 -19.71 -1.34
CA ARG A 100 4.48 -20.82 -0.63
C ARG A 100 5.39 -20.35 0.51
N TYR A 101 6.13 -19.26 0.30
CA TYR A 101 7.15 -18.83 1.25
C TYR A 101 6.64 -17.88 2.33
N TYR A 102 5.48 -17.25 2.13
CA TYR A 102 4.88 -16.33 3.11
C TYR A 102 4.86 -16.93 4.53
N GLY A 103 5.31 -16.15 5.52
CA GLY A 103 5.38 -16.59 6.93
C GLY A 103 6.52 -17.57 7.24
N SER A 104 7.33 -17.96 6.26
CA SER A 104 8.54 -18.75 6.48
C SER A 104 9.79 -17.87 6.54
N ASN A 105 10.90 -18.42 7.03
CA ASN A 105 12.19 -17.72 7.03
C ASN A 105 12.65 -17.28 5.62
N LYS A 106 12.18 -17.94 4.56
CA LYS A 106 12.52 -17.59 3.18
C LYS A 106 11.85 -16.29 2.71
N ALA A 107 10.72 -15.91 3.31
CA ALA A 107 9.99 -14.71 2.93
C ALA A 107 10.49 -13.44 3.61
N LYS A 108 11.43 -13.49 4.57
CA LYS A 108 11.86 -12.30 5.32
C LYS A 108 12.26 -11.12 4.43
N SER A 109 13.08 -11.36 3.40
CA SER A 109 13.47 -10.31 2.46
C SER A 109 12.30 -9.77 1.62
N ASP A 110 11.32 -10.62 1.33
CA ASP A 110 10.13 -10.24 0.56
C ASP A 110 9.13 -9.47 1.42
N GLU A 111 8.98 -9.85 2.70
CA GLU A 111 8.26 -9.11 3.74
C GLU A 111 8.90 -7.74 3.98
N ASP A 112 10.24 -7.66 4.01
CA ASP A 112 10.96 -6.37 4.11
C ASP A 112 10.71 -5.48 2.89
N ILE A 113 10.71 -6.04 1.68
CA ILE A 113 10.37 -5.31 0.44
C ILE A 113 8.93 -4.79 0.49
N PHE A 114 7.99 -5.59 0.96
CA PHE A 114 6.61 -5.14 1.15
C PHE A 114 6.56 -3.95 2.11
N GLU A 115 7.26 -4.04 3.24
CA GLU A 115 7.34 -2.95 4.23
C GLU A 115 8.04 -1.69 3.70
N GLU A 116 9.03 -1.82 2.80
CA GLU A 116 9.62 -0.69 2.07
C GLU A 116 8.59 0.02 1.20
N TYR A 117 7.75 -0.75 0.49
CA TYR A 117 6.66 -0.19 -0.32
C TYR A 117 5.55 0.43 0.54
N VAL A 118 5.23 -0.15 1.70
CA VAL A 118 4.32 0.48 2.68
C VAL A 118 4.84 1.87 3.03
N ARG A 119 6.11 1.98 3.43
CA ARG A 119 6.69 3.26 3.84
C ARG A 119 6.76 4.26 2.68
N GLY A 120 7.23 3.83 1.51
CA GLY A 120 7.25 4.67 0.32
C GLY A 120 5.85 5.11 -0.13
N GLY A 121 4.84 4.27 0.06
CA GLY A 121 3.44 4.62 -0.19
C GLY A 121 2.88 5.64 0.80
N VAL A 122 3.23 5.54 2.09
CA VAL A 122 2.90 6.56 3.10
C VAL A 122 3.49 7.91 2.69
N ASP A 123 4.73 7.93 2.18
CA ASP A 123 5.38 9.15 1.70
C ASP A 123 4.59 9.78 0.55
N ILE A 124 4.24 8.98 -0.47
CA ILE A 124 3.46 9.46 -1.63
C ILE A 124 2.07 9.96 -1.20
N LEU A 125 1.35 9.19 -0.37
CA LEU A 125 0.03 9.59 0.13
C LEU A 125 0.11 10.94 0.87
N TYR A 126 1.12 11.11 1.72
CA TYR A 126 1.32 12.34 2.47
C TYR A 126 1.69 13.51 1.53
N GLU A 127 2.64 13.32 0.63
CA GLU A 127 3.11 14.36 -0.29
C GLU A 127 2.01 14.83 -1.24
N LYS A 128 1.25 13.88 -1.80
CA LYS A 128 0.19 14.18 -2.78
C LYS A 128 -1.02 14.83 -2.13
N ILE A 129 -1.41 14.38 -0.94
CA ILE A 129 -2.69 14.79 -0.34
C ILE A 129 -2.51 15.89 0.72
N MET A 130 -1.47 15.78 1.57
CA MET A 130 -1.34 16.61 2.78
C MET A 130 -0.35 17.75 2.64
N ALA A 131 0.79 17.56 1.97
CA ALA A 131 1.93 18.47 2.08
C ALA A 131 1.67 19.90 1.57
N SER A 132 0.79 20.06 0.58
CA SER A 132 0.40 21.37 0.02
C SER A 132 -0.92 21.92 0.58
N ALA A 133 -1.64 21.16 1.40
CA ALA A 133 -2.98 21.53 1.85
C ALA A 133 -2.94 22.44 3.08
N THR A 134 -3.66 23.57 2.99
CA THR A 134 -3.76 24.55 4.08
C THR A 134 -5.19 24.74 4.58
N LYS A 135 -6.18 24.38 3.75
CA LYS A 135 -7.61 24.46 4.05
C LYS A 135 -8.33 23.14 3.68
N PRO A 136 -9.50 22.86 4.26
CA PRO A 136 -10.30 21.65 3.96
C PRO A 136 -10.48 21.37 2.46
N GLU A 137 -10.70 22.41 1.65
CA GLU A 137 -10.93 22.29 0.20
C GLU A 137 -9.69 21.81 -0.56
N ASP A 138 -8.49 22.14 -0.06
CA ASP A 138 -7.23 21.73 -0.68
C ASP A 138 -7.05 20.21 -0.61
N TYR A 139 -7.42 19.58 0.51
CA TYR A 139 -7.33 18.13 0.66
C TYR A 139 -8.22 17.37 -0.33
N ILE A 140 -9.44 17.87 -0.55
CA ILE A 140 -10.38 17.28 -1.50
C ILE A 140 -9.83 17.44 -2.92
N LYS A 141 -9.39 18.64 -3.28
CA LYS A 141 -8.80 18.89 -4.61
C LYS A 141 -7.58 17.99 -4.84
N ASN A 142 -6.66 17.94 -3.89
CA ASN A 142 -5.46 17.11 -3.98
C ASN A 142 -5.80 15.62 -4.12
N LEU A 143 -6.84 15.14 -3.43
CA LEU A 143 -7.32 13.77 -3.58
C LEU A 143 -7.85 13.51 -4.99
N TYR A 144 -8.64 14.42 -5.55
CA TYR A 144 -9.12 14.33 -6.93
C TYR A 144 -7.96 14.31 -7.93
N ASP A 145 -7.04 15.26 -7.83
CA ASP A 145 -5.86 15.35 -8.72
C ASP A 145 -5.03 14.05 -8.64
N PHE A 146 -4.87 13.48 -7.43
CA PHE A 146 -4.15 12.22 -7.23
C PHE A 146 -4.88 11.02 -7.83
N MET A 147 -6.21 10.97 -7.75
CA MET A 147 -7.01 9.92 -8.39
C MET A 147 -6.94 10.00 -9.92
N GLU A 148 -7.03 11.21 -10.48
CA GLU A 148 -6.87 11.41 -11.92
C GLU A 148 -5.47 10.98 -12.38
N GLU A 149 -4.41 11.37 -11.65
CA GLU A 149 -3.04 10.95 -11.98
C GLU A 149 -2.87 9.41 -11.97
N ILE A 150 -3.49 8.70 -11.02
CA ILE A 150 -3.46 7.23 -11.00
C ILE A 150 -4.21 6.66 -12.21
N ASP A 151 -5.38 7.21 -12.53
CA ASP A 151 -6.18 6.74 -13.66
C ASP A 151 -5.44 6.91 -14.98
N GLU A 152 -4.89 8.11 -15.21
CA GLU A 152 -4.08 8.42 -16.40
C GLU A 152 -2.87 7.51 -16.55
N ARG A 153 -2.17 7.22 -15.44
CA ARG A 153 -0.92 6.45 -15.48
C ARG A 153 -1.11 4.95 -15.62
N TYR A 154 -2.15 4.40 -14.99
CA TYR A 154 -2.25 2.95 -14.79
C TYR A 154 -3.51 2.32 -15.38
N ASN A 155 -4.56 3.12 -15.65
CA ASN A 155 -5.84 2.58 -16.12
C ASN A 155 -6.13 2.88 -17.60
N GLN A 156 -5.51 3.90 -18.21
CA GLN A 156 -5.77 4.24 -19.61
C GLN A 156 -5.33 3.17 -20.62
N GLU A 157 -4.38 2.30 -20.26
CA GLU A 157 -3.96 1.16 -21.10
C GLU A 157 -4.76 -0.13 -20.83
N LEU A 158 -5.66 -0.15 -19.83
CA LEU A 158 -6.46 -1.32 -19.49
C LEU A 158 -7.77 -1.33 -20.30
N ASP A 159 -7.69 -1.81 -21.54
CA ASP A 159 -8.90 -2.07 -22.32
C ASP A 159 -9.74 -3.18 -21.65
N THR A 160 -11.04 -2.94 -21.49
CA THR A 160 -11.97 -3.89 -20.86
C THR A 160 -11.96 -5.24 -21.59
N ASP A 161 -11.67 -5.24 -22.89
CA ASP A 161 -11.55 -6.47 -23.67
C ASP A 161 -10.26 -7.23 -23.36
N SER A 162 -9.16 -6.54 -23.02
CA SER A 162 -7.93 -7.18 -22.52
C SER A 162 -8.16 -7.89 -21.17
N ILE A 163 -8.97 -7.30 -20.29
CA ILE A 163 -9.35 -7.93 -19.01
C ILE A 163 -10.22 -9.18 -19.25
N LYS A 164 -11.17 -9.11 -20.20
CA LYS A 164 -12.01 -10.26 -20.57
C LYS A 164 -11.19 -11.41 -21.15
N GLU A 165 -10.21 -11.11 -22.01
CA GLU A 165 -9.29 -12.12 -22.55
C GLU A 165 -8.51 -12.82 -21.44
N LEU A 166 -7.93 -12.07 -20.51
CA LEU A 166 -7.21 -12.63 -19.36
C LEU A 166 -8.12 -13.51 -18.48
N CYS A 167 -9.37 -13.09 -18.24
CA CYS A 167 -10.35 -13.89 -17.49
C CYS A 167 -10.77 -15.18 -18.22
N SER A 168 -10.77 -15.17 -19.56
CA SER A 168 -11.10 -16.34 -20.37
C SER A 168 -9.99 -17.40 -20.33
N LEU A 169 -8.73 -16.96 -20.22
CA LEU A 169 -7.56 -17.84 -20.11
C LEU A 169 -7.53 -18.60 -18.78
N ALA A 170 -8.03 -17.99 -17.69
CA ALA A 170 -8.12 -18.63 -16.37
C ALA A 170 -9.22 -19.71 -16.24
N ARG A 171 -10.07 -19.89 -17.26
CA ARG A 171 -11.15 -20.90 -17.27
C ARG A 171 -10.76 -22.21 -17.99
N LYS A 172 -9.52 -22.32 -18.49
CA LYS A 172 -8.95 -23.57 -19.02
C LYS A 172 -7.97 -24.17 -18.02
#